data_AF-A0AAP8JWD7-F1
#
_entry.id   AF-A0AAP8JWD7-F1
#
_cell.length_a   1.000
_cell.length_b   1.000
_cell.length_c   1.000
_cell.angle_alpha   90.00
_cell.angle_beta   90.00
_cell.angle_gamma   90.00
#
_symmetry.space_group_name_H-M   'P 1'
#
loop_
_entity.id
_entity.type
_entity.pdbx_description
1 polymer ?
#
loop_
_entity_poly.entity_id
_entity_poly.type
_entity_poly.pdbx_seq_one_letter_code
_entity_poly.pdbx_strand_id
1 'polypeptide(L)'
;MREMRYGLSGYLAPDGIFYECDYGKHSELANELIEKYKIKNKTNYNEIATRGEFLKFGTYPWASKEGCSGCHVFKSLCHPLSNKQSIWINENLDKLTDKQRSELNRLLDQEELIRNKLAMESKKDVEKIQISYRVGTRLSAVGV
;
A
#
# COMPACT_ATOMS: atom_id res chain seq x y z
N MET A 1 26.23 8.46 22.88
CA MET A 1 24.82 8.28 22.46
C MET A 1 24.81 8.21 20.93
N ARG A 2 24.35 7.13 20.31
CA ARG A 2 24.16 7.11 18.85
C ARG A 2 22.97 8.01 18.56
N GLU A 3 23.16 9.05 17.75
CA GLU A 3 22.03 9.83 17.22
C GLU A 3 21.08 8.86 16.51
N MET A 4 19.86 8.73 17.03
CA MET A 4 18.80 8.05 16.31
C MET A 4 18.45 8.90 15.10
N ARG A 5 18.86 8.44 13.90
CA ARG A 5 18.39 9.02 12.65
C ARG A 5 16.93 8.62 12.48
N TYR A 6 16.04 9.60 12.57
CA TYR A 6 14.62 9.41 12.30
C TYR A 6 14.31 9.64 10.83
N GLY A 7 13.34 8.87 10.34
CA GLY A 7 12.87 8.93 8.97
C GLY A 7 13.53 7.91 8.07
N LEU A 8 12.68 7.18 7.36
CA LEU A 8 13.11 6.17 6.40
C LEU A 8 13.12 6.75 4.98
N SER A 9 14.11 6.35 4.18
CA SER A 9 14.21 6.71 2.77
C SER A 9 14.48 5.44 1.97
N GLY A 10 13.52 5.00 1.17
CA GLY A 10 13.64 3.75 0.42
C GLY A 10 12.31 3.13 0.04
N TYR A 11 12.33 1.83 -0.25
CA TYR A 11 11.15 1.05 -0.62
C TYR A 11 11.03 -0.22 0.22
N LEU A 12 9.84 -0.49 0.76
CA LEU A 12 9.49 -1.77 1.37
C LEU A 12 8.81 -2.66 0.33
N ALA A 13 9.47 -3.75 -0.02
CA ALA A 13 9.00 -4.73 -1.00
C ALA A 13 7.91 -5.66 -0.43
N PRO A 14 7.11 -6.32 -1.30
CA PRO A 14 6.05 -7.25 -0.87
C PRO A 14 6.56 -8.46 -0.08
N ASP A 15 7.85 -8.79 -0.18
CA ASP A 15 8.49 -9.85 0.60
C ASP A 15 8.99 -9.40 1.99
N GLY A 16 8.72 -8.15 2.38
CA GLY A 16 9.09 -7.60 3.69
C GLY A 16 10.54 -7.11 3.79
N ILE A 17 11.26 -7.01 2.66
CA ILE A 17 12.62 -6.45 2.64
C ILE A 17 12.53 -4.94 2.38
N PHE A 18 13.15 -4.15 3.27
CA PHE A 18 13.33 -2.72 3.05
C PHE A 18 14.65 -2.45 2.37
N TYR A 19 14.58 -1.79 1.22
CA TYR A 19 15.73 -1.32 0.47
C TYR A 19 15.87 0.17 0.73
N GLU A 20 16.91 0.53 1.47
CA GLU A 20 17.22 1.92 1.81
C GLU A 20 17.94 2.61 0.65
N CYS A 21 17.69 3.91 0.47
CA CYS A 21 18.46 4.76 -0.42
C CYS A 21 18.70 6.15 0.18
N ASP A 22 19.79 6.77 -0.25
CA ASP A 22 20.09 8.15 0.12
C ASP A 22 19.02 9.14 -0.39
N TYR A 23 19.04 10.35 0.17
CA TYR A 23 18.17 11.43 -0.29
C TYR A 23 18.37 11.70 -1.78
N GLY A 24 17.27 11.74 -2.53
CA GLY A 24 17.27 11.95 -3.98
C GLY A 24 17.58 10.71 -4.82
N LYS A 25 17.85 9.54 -4.20
CA LYS A 25 18.21 8.30 -4.90
C LYS A 25 17.06 7.33 -5.15
N HIS A 26 15.82 7.72 -4.85
CA HIS A 26 14.63 6.87 -5.08
C HIS A 26 14.48 6.40 -6.52
N SER A 27 14.84 7.23 -7.50
CA SER A 27 14.70 6.84 -8.92
C SER A 27 15.68 5.75 -9.33
N GLU A 28 16.91 5.81 -8.82
CA GLU A 28 17.94 4.79 -9.07
C GLU A 28 17.50 3.46 -8.42
N LEU A 29 17.16 3.50 -7.12
CA LEU A 29 16.69 2.31 -6.41
C LEU A 29 15.43 1.71 -7.02
N ALA A 30 14.47 2.53 -7.47
CA ALA A 30 13.25 2.02 -8.11
C ALA A 30 13.56 1.23 -9.39
N ASN A 31 14.52 1.70 -10.21
CA ASN A 31 14.92 0.99 -11.42
C ASN A 31 15.52 -0.38 -11.11
N GLU A 32 16.39 -0.45 -10.08
CA GLU A 32 16.97 -1.71 -9.61
C GLU A 32 15.88 -2.70 -9.14
N LEU A 33 14.87 -2.21 -8.41
CA LEU A 33 13.78 -3.04 -7.92
C LEU A 33 12.84 -3.49 -9.05
N ILE A 34 12.59 -2.65 -10.05
CA ILE A 34 11.81 -3.03 -11.24
C ILE A 34 12.48 -4.21 -11.95
N GLU A 35 13.80 -4.15 -12.12
CA GLU A 35 14.56 -5.24 -12.73
C GLU A 35 14.55 -6.50 -11.85
N LYS A 36 14.89 -6.34 -10.56
CA LYS A 36 14.98 -7.44 -9.59
C LYS A 36 13.67 -8.22 -9.45
N TYR A 37 12.54 -7.52 -9.34
CA TYR A 37 11.21 -8.11 -9.19
C TYR A 37 10.51 -8.35 -10.53
N LYS A 38 11.17 -8.06 -11.67
CA LYS A 38 10.64 -8.25 -13.03
C LYS A 38 9.26 -7.59 -13.23
N ILE A 39 9.11 -6.35 -12.78
CA ILE A 39 7.85 -5.60 -12.83
C ILE A 39 7.54 -5.28 -14.29
N LYS A 40 6.45 -5.86 -14.82
CA LYS A 40 6.15 -5.88 -16.27
C LYS A 40 5.67 -4.54 -16.85
N ASN A 41 5.17 -3.63 -16.02
CA ASN A 41 4.68 -2.32 -16.48
C ASN A 41 5.74 -1.26 -16.21
N LYS A 42 6.12 -0.48 -17.25
CA LYS A 42 7.02 0.68 -17.15
C LYS A 42 6.41 1.68 -16.17
N THR A 43 6.71 1.49 -14.90
CA THR A 43 6.23 2.29 -13.81
C THR A 43 7.36 3.24 -13.45
N ASN A 44 7.07 4.54 -13.37
CA ASN A 44 8.06 5.47 -12.84
C ASN A 44 8.32 5.18 -11.34
N TYR A 45 9.34 5.82 -10.77
CA TYR A 45 9.77 5.56 -9.40
C TYR A 45 8.68 5.76 -8.33
N ASN A 46 7.65 6.57 -8.57
CA ASN A 46 6.51 6.68 -7.66
C ASN A 46 5.45 5.60 -7.94
N GLU A 47 5.28 5.20 -9.20
CA GLU A 47 4.26 4.25 -9.62
C GLU A 47 4.49 2.82 -9.10
N ILE A 48 5.74 2.41 -8.86
CA ILE A 48 5.98 1.11 -8.21
C ILE A 48 5.33 1.02 -6.82
N ALA A 49 5.17 2.17 -6.15
CA ALA A 49 4.50 2.26 -4.86
C ALA A 49 3.02 2.64 -4.98
N THR A 50 2.65 3.60 -5.83
CA THR A 50 1.24 4.06 -5.93
C THR A 50 0.35 3.15 -6.77
N ARG A 51 0.94 2.31 -7.64
CA ARG A 51 0.23 1.34 -8.51
C ARG A 51 0.73 -0.09 -8.37
N GLY A 52 1.77 -0.32 -7.58
CA GLY A 52 2.31 -1.64 -7.32
C GLY A 52 2.15 -2.05 -5.86
N GLU A 53 2.88 -3.11 -5.49
CA GLU A 53 2.83 -3.73 -4.17
C GLU A 53 3.90 -3.18 -3.20
N PHE A 54 4.69 -2.19 -3.62
CA PHE A 54 5.73 -1.59 -2.79
C PHE A 54 5.16 -0.45 -1.94
N LEU A 55 5.82 -0.15 -0.83
CA LEU A 55 5.64 1.13 -0.12
C LEU A 55 6.89 1.95 -0.31
N LYS A 56 6.73 3.24 -0.60
CA LYS A 56 7.83 4.19 -0.69
C LYS A 56 7.87 5.05 0.57
N PHE A 57 9.04 5.19 1.15
CA PHE A 57 9.32 6.12 2.25
C PHE A 57 10.30 7.17 1.74
N GLY A 58 10.02 8.44 2.00
CA GLY A 58 10.96 9.54 1.74
C GLY A 58 11.21 10.33 3.00
N THR A 59 12.46 10.75 3.21
CA THR A 59 12.88 11.62 4.31
C THR A 59 13.96 12.59 3.84
N TYR A 60 14.19 13.68 4.59
CA TYR A 60 15.37 14.52 4.42
C TYR A 60 16.49 14.05 5.35
N PRO A 61 17.78 14.22 4.99
CA PRO A 61 18.91 13.75 5.81
C PRO A 61 18.97 14.31 7.23
N TRP A 62 18.35 15.47 7.47
CA TRP A 62 18.33 16.17 8.76
C TRP A 62 16.91 16.26 9.35
N ALA A 63 16.02 15.34 8.98
CA ALA A 63 14.69 15.29 9.58
C ALA A 63 14.78 14.94 11.08
N SER A 64 14.06 15.70 11.91
CA SER A 64 13.82 15.37 13.31
C SER A 64 12.74 14.28 13.44
N LYS A 65 12.43 13.88 14.68
CA LYS A 65 11.38 12.88 14.95
C LYS A 65 10.02 13.33 14.41
N GLU A 66 9.68 14.60 14.54
CA GLU A 66 8.44 15.19 14.05
C GLU A 66 8.34 15.05 12.52
N GLY A 67 9.48 15.12 11.84
CA GLY A 67 9.59 15.14 10.38
C GLY A 67 9.39 16.55 9.80
N CYS A 68 9.50 16.65 8.48
CA CYS A 68 9.37 17.92 7.76
C CYS A 68 8.56 17.76 6.45
N SER A 69 8.44 18.82 5.66
CA SER A 69 7.63 18.82 4.44
C SER A 69 8.01 17.74 3.41
N GLY A 70 9.27 17.31 3.34
CA GLY A 70 9.68 16.22 2.44
C GLY A 70 9.58 14.81 3.02
N CYS A 71 9.25 14.65 4.30
CA CYS A 71 8.94 13.33 4.84
C CYS A 71 7.59 12.88 4.26
N HIS A 72 7.54 11.69 3.65
CA HIS A 72 6.32 11.16 3.05
C HIS A 72 6.30 9.63 2.99
N VAL A 73 5.09 9.05 2.86
CA VAL A 73 4.84 7.64 2.55
C VAL A 73 3.90 7.53 1.36
N PHE A 74 4.26 6.72 0.36
CA PHE A 74 3.35 6.37 -0.74
C PHE A 74 3.08 4.87 -0.78
N LYS A 75 1.83 4.52 -1.07
CA LYS A 75 1.32 3.15 -1.18
C LYS A 75 0.10 3.15 -2.10
N SER A 76 -0.10 2.06 -2.83
CA SER A 76 -1.32 1.84 -3.60
C SER A 76 -2.48 1.49 -2.68
N LEU A 77 -3.64 2.12 -2.87
CA LEU A 77 -4.85 1.77 -2.12
C LEU A 77 -5.52 0.49 -2.63
N CYS A 78 -5.11 0.00 -3.80
CA CYS A 78 -5.67 -1.21 -4.41
C CYS A 78 -4.87 -2.48 -4.10
N HIS A 79 -3.63 -2.33 -3.58
CA HIS A 79 -2.78 -3.43 -3.16
C HIS A 79 -2.70 -3.45 -1.63
N PRO A 80 -3.34 -4.44 -0.97
CA PRO A 80 -3.20 -4.64 0.47
C PRO A 80 -1.75 -4.92 0.86
N LEU A 81 -1.39 -4.59 2.11
CA LEU A 81 -0.11 -5.01 2.65
C LEU A 81 -0.01 -6.54 2.68
N SER A 82 1.15 -7.06 2.27
CA SER A 82 1.48 -8.43 2.57
C SER A 82 1.72 -8.63 4.07
N ASN A 83 1.56 -9.86 4.57
CA ASN A 83 1.86 -10.17 5.96
C ASN A 83 3.30 -9.79 6.34
N LYS A 84 4.24 -9.96 5.42
CA LYS A 84 5.66 -9.64 5.65
C LYS A 84 5.90 -8.14 5.76
N GLN A 85 5.20 -7.34 4.96
CA GLN A 85 5.24 -5.88 5.06
C GLN A 85 4.66 -5.40 6.39
N SER A 86 3.53 -5.96 6.82
CA SER A 86 2.90 -5.63 8.10
C SER A 86 3.82 -5.93 9.29
N ILE A 87 4.50 -7.09 9.28
CA ILE A 87 5.49 -7.45 10.31
C ILE A 87 6.63 -6.43 10.31
N TRP A 88 7.24 -6.16 9.15
CA TRP A 88 8.37 -5.23 9.06
C TRP A 88 7.99 -3.83 9.55
N ILE A 89 6.79 -3.33 9.17
CA ILE A 89 6.29 -2.03 9.62
C ILE A 89 6.23 -2.01 11.15
N ASN A 90 5.58 -2.99 11.77
CA ASN A 90 5.42 -3.05 13.23
C ASN A 90 6.77 -3.05 13.96
N GLU A 91 7.77 -3.76 13.44
CA GLU A 91 9.11 -3.84 14.00
C GLU A 91 9.94 -2.57 13.81
N ASN A 92 9.57 -1.68 12.88
CA ASN A 92 10.34 -0.49 12.51
C ASN A 92 9.56 0.82 12.66
N LEU A 93 8.40 0.79 13.32
CA LEU A 93 7.56 1.96 13.54
C LEU A 93 8.34 3.09 14.24
N ASP A 94 9.18 2.75 15.21
CA ASP A 94 10.01 3.68 16.00
C ASP A 94 10.97 4.52 15.14
N LYS A 95 11.43 3.98 14.01
CA LYS A 95 12.32 4.66 13.06
C LYS A 95 11.63 5.69 12.17
N LEU A 96 10.31 5.59 11.98
CA LEU A 96 9.54 6.57 11.21
C LEU A 96 9.50 7.93 11.90
N THR A 97 9.46 9.00 11.11
CA THR A 97 9.02 10.30 11.64
C THR A 97 7.53 10.27 11.95
N ASP A 98 7.07 11.19 12.81
CA ASP A 98 5.65 11.30 13.16
C ASP A 98 4.81 11.62 11.93
N LYS A 99 5.33 12.45 11.01
CA LYS A 99 4.69 12.68 9.71
C LYS A 99 4.56 11.40 8.88
N GLN A 100 5.63 10.60 8.75
CA GLN A 100 5.57 9.34 8.00
C GLN A 100 4.57 8.36 8.64
N ARG A 101 4.57 8.28 9.98
CA ARG A 101 3.62 7.44 10.72
C ARG A 101 2.18 7.89 10.50
N SER A 102 1.92 9.19 10.56
CA SER A 102 0.61 9.77 10.30
C SER A 102 0.12 9.47 8.87
N GLU A 103 0.99 9.65 7.87
CA GLU A 103 0.64 9.34 6.49
C GLU A 103 0.41 7.84 6.25
N LEU A 104 1.23 6.97 6.84
CA LEU A 104 1.06 5.53 6.77
C LEU A 104 -0.30 5.10 7.35
N ASN A 105 -0.62 5.55 8.57
CA ASN A 105 -1.90 5.22 9.20
C ASN A 105 -3.09 5.70 8.34
N ARG A 106 -3.03 6.94 7.83
CA ARG A 106 -4.06 7.47 6.94
C ARG A 106 -4.25 6.62 5.67
N LEU A 107 -3.16 6.11 5.09
CA LEU A 107 -3.21 5.24 3.91
C LEU A 107 -3.80 3.85 4.23
N LEU A 108 -3.52 3.31 5.41
CA LEU A 108 -4.07 2.03 5.87
C LEU A 108 -5.57 2.14 6.16
N ASP A 109 -6.01 3.22 6.82
CA ASP A 109 -7.44 3.48 7.06
C ASP A 109 -8.20 3.62 5.73
N GLN A 110 -7.62 4.33 4.75
CA GLN A 110 -8.22 4.47 3.42
C GLN A 110 -8.31 3.14 2.67
N GLU A 111 -7.28 2.30 2.76
CA GLU A 111 -7.30 0.96 2.16
C GLU A 111 -8.41 0.09 2.77
N GLU A 112 -8.55 0.11 4.10
CA GLU A 112 -9.61 -0.64 4.79
C GLU A 112 -11.00 -0.16 4.37
N LEU A 113 -11.22 1.15 4.29
CA LEU A 113 -12.48 1.73 3.81
C LEU A 113 -12.81 1.28 2.38
N ILE A 114 -11.84 1.29 1.47
CA ILE A 114 -12.02 0.83 0.09
C ILE A 114 -12.36 -0.66 0.05
N ARG A 115 -11.64 -1.49 0.81
CA ARG A 115 -11.88 -2.94 0.91
C ARG A 115 -13.28 -3.23 1.41
N ASN A 116 -13.71 -2.54 2.46
CA ASN A 116 -15.05 -2.69 3.02
C ASN A 116 -16.14 -2.27 2.02
N LYS A 117 -15.92 -1.17 1.28
CA LYS A 117 -16.85 -0.74 0.23
C LYS A 117 -16.98 -1.77 -0.89
N LEU A 118 -15.86 -2.29 -1.40
CA LEU A 118 -15.85 -3.32 -2.44
C LEU A 118 -16.53 -4.61 -1.99
N ALA A 119 -16.30 -5.03 -0.74
CA ALA A 119 -16.95 -6.21 -0.16
C ALA A 119 -18.48 -6.03 -0.05
N MET A 120 -18.96 -4.84 0.30
CA MET A 120 -20.39 -4.54 0.35
C MET A 120 -21.04 -4.53 -1.05
N GLU A 121 -20.37 -3.95 -2.04
CA GLU A 121 -20.84 -3.94 -3.43
C GLU A 121 -20.93 -5.36 -4.00
N SER A 122 -19.90 -6.19 -3.78
CA SER A 122 -19.92 -7.59 -4.18
C SER A 122 -21.08 -8.38 -3.56
N LYS A 123 -21.39 -8.18 -2.27
CA LYS A 123 -22.54 -8.82 -1.61
C LYS A 123 -23.86 -8.41 -2.26
N LYS A 124 -24.06 -7.12 -2.56
CA LYS A 124 -25.26 -6.62 -3.24
C LYS A 124 -25.43 -7.24 -4.63
N ASP A 125 -24.33 -7.43 -5.35
CA ASP A 125 -24.38 -8.04 -6.68
C ASP A 125 -24.72 -9.54 -6.60
N VAL A 126 -24.18 -10.27 -5.61
CA VAL A 126 -24.56 -11.66 -5.32
C VAL A 126 -26.05 -11.76 -4.95
N GLU A 127 -26.57 -10.87 -4.11
CA GLU A 127 -27.99 -10.83 -3.74
C GLU A 127 -28.89 -10.57 -4.95
N LYS A 128 -28.53 -9.62 -5.84
CA LYS A 128 -29.27 -9.37 -7.09
C LYS A 128 -29.33 -10.60 -7.98
N ILE A 129 -28.20 -11.31 -8.13
CA ILE A 129 -28.13 -12.55 -8.92
C ILE A 129 -29.06 -13.60 -8.29
N GLN A 130 -29.02 -13.81 -6.97
CA GLN A 130 -29.89 -14.77 -6.29
C GLN A 130 -31.38 -14.43 -6.41
N ILE A 131 -31.75 -13.14 -6.31
CA ILE A 131 -33.14 -12.70 -6.52
C ILE A 131 -33.58 -12.99 -7.96
N SER A 132 -32.75 -12.67 -8.95
CA SER A 132 -33.02 -12.96 -10.37
C SER A 132 -33.26 -14.45 -10.62
N TYR A 133 -32.38 -15.32 -10.09
CA TYR A 133 -32.55 -16.77 -10.19
C TYR A 133 -33.86 -17.24 -9.56
N ARG A 134 -34.21 -16.75 -8.36
CA ARG A 134 -35.47 -17.11 -7.69
C ARG A 134 -36.70 -16.71 -8.49
N VAL A 135 -36.71 -15.50 -9.07
CA VAL A 135 -37.81 -15.03 -9.93
C VAL A 135 -37.91 -15.86 -11.20
N GLY A 136 -36.78 -16.17 -11.86
CA GLY A 136 -36.75 -17.03 -13.04
C GLY A 136 -37.30 -18.44 -12.78
N THR A 137 -36.91 -19.08 -11.68
CA THR A 137 -37.43 -20.41 -11.30
C THR A 137 -38.91 -20.41 -10.91
N ARG A 138 -39.43 -19.31 -10.34
CA ARG A 138 -40.86 -19.19 -10.04
C ARG A 138 -41.68 -19.05 -11.32
N LEU A 139 -41.22 -18.28 -12.30
CA LEU A 139 -41.93 -18.11 -13.57
C LEU A 139 -41.93 -19.39 -14.41
N SER A 140 -40.87 -20.21 -14.36
CA SER A 140 -40.85 -21.52 -15.04
C SER A 140 -41.73 -22.59 -14.37
N ALA A 141 -42.09 -22.42 -13.09
CA ALA A 141 -42.90 -23.39 -12.34
C ALA A 141 -44.42 -23.15 -12.42
N VAL A 142 -44.87 -22.03 -13.00
CA VAL A 142 -46.30 -21.69 -13.16
C VAL A 142 -46.77 -21.89 -14.62
N GLY A 143 -45.92 -22.48 -15.47
CA GLY A 143 -46.24 -22.84 -16.85
C GLY A 143 -46.51 -24.34 -17.02
N VAL A 144 -47.62 -24.85 -16.48
CA VAL A 144 -48.30 -26.08 -16.90
C VAL A 144 -49.80 -25.89 -16.75
#